data_AF-A0A3L9MAH7-F1
#
_entry.id   AF-A0A3L9MAH7-F1
#
_cell.length_a   1.000
_cell.length_b   1.000
_cell.length_c   1.000
_cell.angle_alpha   90.00
_cell.angle_beta   90.00
_cell.angle_gamma   90.00
#
_symmetry.space_group_name_H-M   'P 1'
#
loop_
_entity.id
_entity.type
_entity.pdbx_description
1 polymer ?
#
loop_
_entity_poly.entity_id
_entity_poly.type
_entity_poly.pdbx_seq_one_letter_code
_entity_poly.pdbx_strand_id
1 'polypeptide(L)'
;MTTEKCPNRVIFEKLESSFDRLREAEWTIDLMKMHYHSADSFRWSLNCFLRSLKEVAQIILMEIQDNPDARSLFKTIKNNLNDDQLISFLFKQRDIIVHKQMLKPNSSAFVGFTKGRGLKLGFKFPLNPLEDSEIGIKKYIHALIKSKEKDFFGFLYMDPDDDCGEYSCVQREWKLEEFPDIEIIDLATHAWEIVAEALFETARFLGAKLIQPKLEKTPKDDYQIEAYHPQWVKEQYDDLASRIQ
;
A
#
# COMPACT_ATOMS: atom_id res chain seq x y z
N MET A 1 41.53 27.62 -2.65
CA MET A 1 40.33 27.43 -3.49
C MET A 1 39.20 27.00 -2.58
N THR A 2 38.37 27.94 -2.16
CA THR A 2 37.12 27.66 -1.45
C THR A 2 36.20 26.94 -2.42
N THR A 3 35.90 25.67 -2.14
CA THR A 3 34.90 24.90 -2.87
C THR A 3 33.55 25.57 -2.67
N GLU A 4 33.12 26.31 -3.69
CA GLU A 4 31.79 26.94 -3.71
C GLU A 4 30.76 25.81 -3.61
N LYS A 5 30.15 25.65 -2.42
CA LYS A 5 29.17 24.59 -2.19
C LYS A 5 28.01 24.83 -3.14
N CYS A 6 27.66 23.81 -3.93
CA CYS A 6 26.47 23.83 -4.79
C CYS A 6 25.25 24.29 -3.97
N PRO A 7 24.53 25.37 -4.37
CA PRO A 7 23.41 25.91 -3.60
C PRO A 7 22.34 24.87 -3.26
N ASN A 8 22.05 23.96 -4.20
CA ASN A 8 21.11 22.85 -3.98
C ASN A 8 21.57 21.92 -2.86
N ARG A 9 22.87 21.65 -2.75
CA ARG A 9 23.43 20.79 -1.71
C ARG A 9 23.27 21.41 -0.33
N VAL A 10 23.44 22.72 -0.20
CA VAL A 10 23.26 23.42 1.09
C VAL A 10 21.81 23.30 1.57
N ILE A 11 20.84 23.48 0.67
CA ILE A 11 19.43 23.35 1.04
C ILE A 11 19.04 21.89 1.29
N PHE A 12 19.59 20.95 0.53
CA PHE A 12 19.39 19.53 0.79
C PHE A 12 19.95 19.12 2.16
N GLU A 13 21.18 19.54 2.50
CA GLU A 13 21.79 19.33 3.83
C GLU A 13 20.95 19.99 4.94
N LYS A 14 20.30 21.13 4.66
CA LYS A 14 19.42 21.80 5.63
C LYS A 14 18.08 21.08 5.86
N LEU A 15 17.53 20.43 4.84
CA LEU A 15 16.25 19.72 4.88
C LEU A 15 16.43 18.19 4.89
N GLU A 16 17.62 17.71 5.25
CA GLU A 16 18.03 16.31 5.09
C GLU A 16 17.10 15.35 5.81
N SER A 17 16.67 15.69 7.03
CA SER A 17 15.81 14.83 7.84
C SER A 17 14.40 14.76 7.27
N SER A 18 13.89 15.85 6.70
CA SER A 18 12.59 15.84 6.02
C SER A 18 12.62 15.02 4.73
N PHE A 19 13.70 15.12 3.94
CA PHE A 19 13.89 14.30 2.75
C PHE A 19 14.03 12.81 3.09
N ASP A 20 14.79 12.49 4.13
CA ASP A 20 14.95 11.11 4.59
C ASP A 20 13.61 10.53 5.08
N ARG A 21 12.84 11.30 5.86
CA ARG A 21 11.51 10.89 6.31
C ARG A 21 10.51 10.70 5.15
N LEU A 22 10.59 11.54 4.12
CA LEU A 22 9.76 11.40 2.92
C LEU A 22 10.12 10.13 2.15
N ARG A 23 11.42 9.79 2.06
CA ARG A 23 11.89 8.54 1.46
C ARG A 23 11.47 7.32 2.28
N GLU A 24 11.48 7.42 3.61
CA GLU A 24 10.95 6.36 4.48
C GLU A 24 9.46 6.11 4.17
N ALA A 25 8.67 7.18 3.99
CA ALA A 25 7.26 7.06 3.61
C ALA A 25 7.09 6.38 2.23
N GLU A 26 7.91 6.73 1.23
CA GLU A 26 7.95 6.02 -0.06
C GLU A 26 8.24 4.53 0.13
N TRP A 27 9.30 4.19 0.87
CA TRP A 27 9.68 2.79 1.12
C TRP A 27 8.58 1.99 1.82
N THR A 28 7.83 2.60 2.74
CA THR A 28 6.69 1.92 3.38
C THR A 28 5.56 1.58 2.41
N ILE A 29 5.37 2.35 1.33
CA ILE A 29 4.43 2.00 0.25
C ILE A 29 4.89 0.72 -0.44
N ASP A 30 6.20 0.59 -0.72
CA ASP A 30 6.73 -0.63 -1.32
C ASP A 30 6.63 -1.84 -0.38
N LEU A 31 6.78 -1.64 0.94
CA LEU A 31 6.48 -2.70 1.91
C LEU A 31 5.00 -3.10 1.90
N MET A 32 4.08 -2.16 1.70
CA MET A 32 2.67 -2.49 1.54
C MET A 32 2.45 -3.34 0.29
N LYS A 33 3.08 -3.03 -0.84
CA LYS A 33 3.03 -3.86 -2.06
C LYS A 33 3.63 -5.25 -1.84
N MET A 34 4.79 -5.33 -1.19
CA MET A 34 5.47 -6.60 -0.91
C MET A 34 4.64 -7.53 -0.02
N HIS A 35 3.89 -6.96 0.91
CA HIS A 35 3.09 -7.70 1.88
C HIS A 35 1.59 -7.65 1.57
N TYR A 36 1.20 -7.33 0.33
CA TYR A 36 -0.19 -7.06 -0.03
C TYR A 36 -1.18 -8.18 0.32
N HIS A 37 -0.70 -9.43 0.30
CA HIS A 37 -1.49 -10.62 0.62
C HIS A 37 -1.38 -11.10 2.08
N SER A 38 -0.46 -10.54 2.87
CA SER A 38 -0.30 -10.80 4.30
C SER A 38 -0.98 -9.70 5.11
N ALA A 39 -2.13 -10.00 5.70
CA ALA A 39 -3.02 -9.01 6.31
C ALA A 39 -2.37 -8.21 7.45
N ASP A 40 -1.63 -8.87 8.33
CA ASP A 40 -0.95 -8.21 9.45
C ASP A 40 0.18 -7.32 8.95
N SER A 41 1.07 -7.89 8.14
CA SER A 41 2.23 -7.20 7.58
C SER A 41 1.81 -5.99 6.72
N PHE A 42 0.76 -6.13 5.92
CA PHE A 42 0.18 -5.04 5.14
C PHE A 42 -0.29 -3.88 6.04
N ARG A 43 -1.08 -4.20 7.07
CA ARG A 43 -1.62 -3.19 8.01
C ARG A 43 -0.52 -2.53 8.82
N TRP A 44 0.54 -3.26 9.16
CA TRP A 44 1.71 -2.69 9.84
C TRP A 44 2.45 -1.71 8.94
N SER A 45 2.71 -2.08 7.68
CA SER A 45 3.34 -1.20 6.69
C SER A 45 2.51 0.06 6.45
N LEU A 46 1.19 -0.07 6.36
CA LEU A 46 0.26 1.07 6.26
C LEU A 46 0.35 1.99 7.48
N ASN A 47 0.44 1.45 8.69
CA ASN A 47 0.61 2.27 9.89
C ASN A 47 1.96 3.00 9.89
N CYS A 48 3.03 2.33 9.44
CA CYS A 48 4.34 2.96 9.27
C CYS A 48 4.26 4.10 8.26
N PHE A 49 3.60 3.91 7.12
CA PHE A 49 3.36 4.94 6.12
C PHE A 49 2.66 6.17 6.73
N LEU A 50 1.55 5.97 7.43
CA LEU A 50 0.79 7.06 8.05
C LEU A 50 1.62 7.85 9.07
N ARG A 51 2.47 7.14 9.84
CA ARG A 51 3.38 7.78 10.79
C ARG A 51 4.43 8.61 10.06
N SER A 52 5.15 7.99 9.13
CA SER A 52 6.28 8.62 8.45
C SER A 52 5.83 9.80 7.60
N LEU A 53 4.70 9.69 6.89
CA LEU A 53 4.10 10.77 6.11
C LEU A 53 3.76 11.99 6.97
N LYS A 54 3.11 11.79 8.13
CA LYS A 54 2.72 12.89 9.02
C LYS A 54 3.92 13.59 9.66
N GLU A 55 4.98 12.84 9.94
CA GLU A 55 6.19 13.36 10.57
C GLU A 55 6.98 14.30 9.65
N VAL A 56 6.91 14.14 8.32
CA VAL A 56 7.56 15.04 7.35
C VAL A 56 7.26 16.51 7.67
N ALA A 57 5.99 16.89 7.80
CA ALA A 57 5.60 18.27 8.07
C ALA A 57 6.08 18.79 9.44
N GLN A 58 6.25 17.91 10.42
CA GLN A 58 6.79 18.30 11.72
C GLN A 58 8.29 18.55 11.66
N ILE A 59 9.02 17.69 10.95
CA ILE A 59 10.47 17.81 10.76
C ILE A 59 10.80 19.06 9.95
N ILE A 60 10.04 19.38 8.89
CA ILE A 60 10.25 20.60 8.10
C ILE A 60 10.22 21.84 9.01
N LEU A 61 9.22 21.93 9.90
CA LEU A 61 9.09 23.06 10.84
C LEU A 61 10.29 23.19 11.78
N MET A 62 10.92 22.07 12.16
CA MET A 62 12.10 22.06 13.01
C MET A 62 13.35 22.51 12.23
N GLU A 63 13.49 22.07 10.98
CA GLU A 63 14.65 22.39 10.13
C GLU A 63 14.68 23.85 9.65
N ILE A 64 13.51 24.48 9.50
CA ILE A 64 13.40 25.89 9.09
C ILE A 64 13.21 26.86 10.26
N GLN A 65 13.35 26.40 11.50
CA GLN A 65 13.05 27.19 12.70
C GLN A 65 13.85 28.50 12.80
N ASP A 66 15.04 28.54 12.20
CA ASP A 66 15.97 29.66 12.14
C ASP A 66 15.63 30.69 11.06
N ASN A 67 14.66 30.38 10.18
CA ASN A 67 14.21 31.25 9.09
C ASN A 67 12.71 31.62 9.28
N PRO A 68 12.42 32.80 9.85
CA PRO A 68 11.05 33.24 10.11
C PRO A 68 10.16 33.29 8.87
N ASP A 69 10.72 33.69 7.72
CA ASP A 69 9.98 33.81 6.46
C ASP A 69 9.58 32.44 5.93
N ALA A 70 10.52 31.48 5.91
CA ALA A 70 10.24 30.09 5.53
C ALA A 70 9.22 29.45 6.48
N ARG A 71 9.31 29.73 7.78
CA ARG A 71 8.34 29.24 8.78
C ARG A 71 6.94 29.82 8.54
N SER A 72 6.84 31.10 8.17
CA SER A 72 5.56 31.74 7.84
C SER A 72 4.94 31.13 6.59
N LEU A 73 5.74 30.93 5.54
CA LEU A 73 5.31 30.23 4.34
C LEU A 73 4.82 28.81 4.66
N PHE A 74 5.63 28.03 5.37
CA PHE A 74 5.29 26.63 5.65
C PHE A 74 4.06 26.47 6.54
N LYS A 75 3.76 27.45 7.42
CA LYS A 75 2.47 27.46 8.13
C LYS A 75 1.29 27.55 7.17
N THR A 76 1.40 28.34 6.11
CA THR A 76 0.36 28.44 5.07
C THR A 76 0.23 27.13 4.30
N ILE A 77 1.35 26.55 3.86
CA ILE A 77 1.38 25.23 3.20
C ILE A 77 0.74 24.16 4.09
N LYS A 78 1.11 24.13 5.38
CA LYS A 78 0.56 23.18 6.35
C LYS A 78 -0.95 23.36 6.56
N ASN A 79 -1.47 24.59 6.52
CA ASN A 79 -2.91 24.80 6.58
C ASN A 79 -3.59 24.22 5.35
N ASN A 80 -3.04 24.46 4.15
CA ASN A 80 -3.55 23.86 2.92
C ASN A 80 -3.53 22.32 2.97
N LEU A 81 -2.49 21.72 3.56
CA LEU A 81 -2.44 20.27 3.81
C LEU A 81 -3.54 19.79 4.76
N ASN A 82 -3.91 20.57 5.78
CA ASN A 82 -5.01 20.21 6.69
C ASN A 82 -6.40 20.43 6.08
N ASP A 83 -6.50 21.31 5.08
CA ASP A 83 -7.73 21.58 4.33
C ASP A 83 -7.96 20.54 3.23
N ASP A 84 -6.91 19.85 2.76
CA ASP A 84 -7.01 18.71 1.86
C ASP A 84 -7.72 17.52 2.54
N GLN A 85 -8.80 17.04 1.93
CA GLN A 85 -9.65 16.00 2.50
C GLN A 85 -8.89 14.69 2.77
N LEU A 86 -8.02 14.28 1.85
CA LEU A 86 -7.27 13.03 1.97
C LEU A 86 -6.20 13.16 3.06
N ILE A 87 -5.40 14.22 3.02
CA ILE A 87 -4.32 14.42 4.00
C ILE A 87 -4.87 14.60 5.41
N SER A 88 -5.90 15.43 5.57
CA SER A 88 -6.58 15.65 6.85
C SER A 88 -7.11 14.34 7.43
N PHE A 89 -7.73 13.51 6.59
CA PHE A 89 -8.20 12.19 6.98
C PHE A 89 -7.06 11.29 7.44
N LEU A 90 -6.01 11.11 6.63
CA LEU A 90 -4.89 10.21 6.95
C LEU A 90 -4.14 10.67 8.22
N PHE A 91 -3.96 11.98 8.40
CA PHE A 91 -3.33 12.54 9.60
C PHE A 91 -4.16 12.29 10.85
N LYS A 92 -5.49 12.34 10.75
CA LYS A 92 -6.39 11.98 11.85
C LYS A 92 -6.34 10.48 12.14
N GLN A 93 -6.28 9.62 11.11
CA GLN A 93 -6.15 8.18 11.29
C GLN A 93 -4.85 7.81 12.02
N ARG A 94 -3.73 8.45 11.68
CA ARG A 94 -2.46 8.30 12.43
C ARG A 94 -2.66 8.53 13.93
N ASP A 95 -3.37 9.60 14.32
CA ASP A 95 -3.60 9.88 15.75
C ASP A 95 -4.50 8.84 16.42
N ILE A 96 -5.49 8.32 15.71
CA ILE A 96 -6.36 7.25 16.21
C ILE A 96 -5.54 5.95 16.40
N ILE A 97 -4.69 5.60 15.44
CA ILE A 97 -3.86 4.39 15.46
C ILE A 97 -2.89 4.40 16.63
N VAL A 98 -2.27 5.55 16.91
CA VAL A 98 -1.33 5.72 18.03
C VAL A 98 -2.02 5.58 19.39
N HIS A 99 -3.34 5.81 19.48
CA HIS A 99 -4.04 5.88 20.77
C HIS A 99 -5.07 4.78 21.04
N LYS A 100 -5.58 4.08 20.02
CA LYS A 100 -6.76 3.20 20.20
C LYS A 100 -6.64 1.85 19.50
N GLN A 101 -6.60 1.80 18.17
CA GLN A 101 -6.65 0.56 17.38
C GLN A 101 -6.02 0.77 15.99
N MET A 102 -5.45 -0.28 15.40
CA MET A 102 -4.96 -0.24 14.01
C MET A 102 -6.08 0.08 13.01
N LEU A 103 -5.73 0.77 11.92
CA LEU A 103 -6.66 1.00 10.82
C LEU A 103 -7.12 -0.35 10.23
N LYS A 104 -8.43 -0.52 10.10
CA LYS A 104 -9.05 -1.71 9.51
C LYS A 104 -9.66 -1.31 8.17
N PRO A 105 -8.88 -1.35 7.07
CA PRO A 105 -9.43 -1.10 5.74
C PRO A 105 -10.48 -2.16 5.38
N ASN A 106 -11.35 -1.82 4.45
CA ASN A 106 -12.18 -2.80 3.77
C ASN A 106 -11.31 -3.65 2.85
N SER A 107 -11.55 -4.97 2.87
CA SER A 107 -10.82 -5.93 2.06
C SER A 107 -11.82 -6.76 1.26
N SER A 108 -11.57 -6.88 -0.04
CA SER A 108 -12.31 -7.79 -0.91
C SER A 108 -11.34 -8.61 -1.73
N ALA A 109 -11.75 -9.82 -2.10
CA ALA A 109 -10.92 -10.71 -2.88
C ALA A 109 -11.73 -11.34 -4.01
N PHE A 110 -11.03 -11.72 -5.07
CA PHE A 110 -11.52 -12.59 -6.13
C PHE A 110 -10.74 -13.89 -6.05
N VAL A 111 -11.43 -15.03 -6.00
CA VAL A 111 -10.81 -16.34 -6.23
C VAL A 111 -11.10 -16.71 -7.68
N GLY A 112 -10.07 -17.15 -8.40
CA GLY A 112 -10.20 -17.50 -9.80
C GLY A 112 -8.92 -18.08 -10.36
N PHE A 113 -8.72 -17.96 -11.67
CA PHE A 113 -7.48 -18.38 -12.32
C PHE A 113 -6.83 -17.25 -13.12
N THR A 114 -5.50 -17.31 -13.20
CA THR A 114 -4.66 -16.36 -13.92
C THR A 114 -3.85 -17.09 -15.00
N LYS A 115 -3.48 -16.36 -16.06
CA LYS A 115 -2.47 -16.78 -17.04
C LYS A 115 -1.57 -15.58 -17.34
N GLY A 116 -0.36 -15.60 -16.81
CA GLY A 116 0.54 -14.44 -16.88
C GLY A 116 0.13 -13.34 -15.90
N ARG A 117 -0.05 -12.10 -16.38
CA ARG A 117 -0.39 -10.94 -15.56
C ARG A 117 -1.87 -10.58 -15.74
N GLY A 118 -2.70 -11.01 -14.80
CA GLY A 118 -4.13 -10.64 -14.75
C GLY A 118 -5.07 -11.79 -14.45
N LEU A 119 -6.13 -11.49 -13.69
CA LEU A 119 -7.23 -12.41 -13.43
C LEU A 119 -8.04 -12.62 -14.72
N LYS A 120 -8.15 -13.87 -15.19
CA LYS A 120 -8.95 -14.19 -16.37
C LYS A 120 -10.44 -14.30 -16.05
N LEU A 121 -10.74 -15.02 -14.99
CA LEU A 121 -12.09 -15.23 -14.48
C LEU A 121 -11.99 -15.47 -12.99
N GLY A 122 -12.91 -14.90 -12.23
CA GLY A 122 -12.97 -15.12 -10.79
C GLY A 122 -14.27 -14.64 -10.20
N PHE A 123 -14.51 -15.07 -8.97
CA PHE A 123 -15.69 -14.72 -8.19
C PHE A 123 -15.29 -13.79 -7.04
N LYS A 124 -15.96 -12.64 -6.93
CA LYS A 124 -15.72 -11.67 -5.87
C LYS A 124 -16.40 -12.09 -4.57
N PHE A 125 -15.69 -12.00 -3.45
CA PHE A 125 -16.22 -12.22 -2.12
C PHE A 125 -15.57 -11.26 -1.11
N PRO A 126 -16.26 -10.94 0.00
CA PRO A 126 -15.65 -10.19 1.09
C PRO A 126 -14.58 -11.04 1.78
N LEU A 127 -13.39 -10.50 1.97
CA LEU A 127 -12.31 -11.15 2.73
C LEU A 127 -12.02 -10.30 3.96
N ASN A 128 -12.01 -10.91 5.15
CA ASN A 128 -11.76 -10.16 6.38
C ASN A 128 -10.37 -9.49 6.29
N PRO A 129 -10.24 -8.19 6.61
CA PRO A 129 -8.95 -7.49 6.59
C PRO A 129 -7.91 -8.03 7.60
N LEU A 130 -8.31 -8.98 8.45
CA LEU A 130 -7.44 -9.70 9.38
C LEU A 130 -7.03 -11.09 8.86
N GLU A 131 -7.46 -11.47 7.67
CA GLU A 131 -7.15 -12.76 7.06
C GLU A 131 -6.23 -12.59 5.86
N ASP A 132 -5.25 -13.48 5.74
CA ASP A 132 -4.38 -13.57 4.58
C ASP A 132 -5.16 -14.05 3.35
N SER A 133 -4.64 -13.75 2.17
CA SER A 133 -5.26 -14.14 0.89
C SER A 133 -5.38 -15.65 0.75
N GLU A 134 -4.43 -16.41 1.32
CA GLU A 134 -4.46 -17.87 1.40
C GLU A 134 -5.76 -18.40 2.04
N ILE A 135 -6.31 -17.68 3.01
CA ILE A 135 -7.59 -18.05 3.64
C ILE A 135 -8.73 -17.96 2.62
N GLY A 136 -8.66 -17.02 1.67
CA GLY A 136 -9.62 -16.86 0.59
C GLY A 136 -9.76 -18.11 -0.28
N ILE A 137 -8.63 -18.64 -0.78
CA ILE A 137 -8.64 -19.87 -1.59
C ILE A 137 -9.08 -21.09 -0.77
N LYS A 138 -8.65 -21.20 0.50
CA LYS A 138 -9.10 -22.26 1.41
C LYS A 138 -10.61 -22.23 1.67
N LYS A 139 -11.20 -21.03 1.81
CA LYS A 139 -12.65 -20.86 1.96
C LYS A 139 -13.40 -21.33 0.72
N TYR A 140 -12.87 -21.04 -0.48
CA TYR A 140 -13.46 -21.52 -1.73
C TYR A 140 -13.41 -23.05 -1.83
N ILE A 141 -12.24 -23.66 -1.57
CA ILE A 141 -12.07 -25.12 -1.50
C ILE A 141 -13.06 -25.76 -0.52
N HIS A 142 -13.16 -25.21 0.69
CA HIS A 142 -14.08 -25.70 1.72
C HIS A 142 -15.55 -25.63 1.27
N ALA A 143 -15.96 -24.54 0.61
CA ALA A 143 -17.32 -24.39 0.10
C ALA A 143 -17.67 -25.40 -0.99
N LEU A 144 -16.72 -25.69 -1.90
CA LEU A 144 -16.88 -26.72 -2.93
C LEU A 144 -17.05 -28.12 -2.31
N ILE A 145 -16.17 -28.50 -1.38
CA ILE A 145 -16.24 -29.80 -0.72
C ILE A 145 -17.57 -29.97 0.02
N LYS A 146 -18.00 -28.94 0.77
CA LYS A 146 -19.23 -28.98 1.57
C LYS A 146 -20.50 -29.06 0.70
N SER A 147 -20.51 -28.38 -0.45
CA SER A 147 -21.63 -28.43 -1.39
C SER A 147 -21.67 -29.73 -2.20
N LYS A 148 -20.58 -30.52 -2.20
CA LYS A 148 -20.37 -31.69 -3.07
C LYS A 148 -20.49 -31.33 -4.56
N GLU A 149 -20.38 -30.05 -4.88
CA GLU A 149 -20.35 -29.58 -6.25
C GLU A 149 -18.95 -29.81 -6.82
N LYS A 150 -18.90 -30.11 -8.11
CA LYS A 150 -17.64 -30.03 -8.84
C LYS A 150 -17.28 -28.56 -9.00
N ASP A 151 -15.99 -28.27 -9.13
CA ASP A 151 -15.51 -26.94 -9.50
C ASP A 151 -15.97 -26.58 -10.91
N PHE A 152 -17.23 -26.14 -11.02
CA PHE A 152 -17.92 -25.90 -12.29
C PHE A 152 -17.24 -24.81 -13.11
N PHE A 153 -16.64 -23.84 -12.43
CA PHE A 153 -15.96 -22.71 -13.07
C PHE A 153 -14.48 -22.96 -13.37
N GLY A 154 -13.92 -24.09 -12.93
CA GLY A 154 -12.52 -24.44 -13.18
C GLY A 154 -11.52 -23.48 -12.51
N PHE A 155 -11.86 -22.95 -11.33
CA PHE A 155 -10.99 -22.04 -10.59
C PHE A 155 -9.88 -22.76 -9.82
N LEU A 156 -10.06 -24.03 -9.50
CA LEU A 156 -9.07 -24.88 -8.84
C LEU A 156 -8.29 -25.67 -9.87
N TYR A 157 -7.22 -25.07 -10.32
CA TYR A 157 -6.22 -25.78 -11.10
C TYR A 157 -5.35 -26.63 -10.16
N MET A 158 -5.47 -27.94 -10.28
CA MET A 158 -4.89 -28.94 -9.37
C MET A 158 -3.97 -29.95 -10.07
N ASP A 159 -3.84 -29.88 -11.39
CA ASP A 159 -2.97 -30.78 -12.15
C ASP A 159 -1.55 -30.17 -12.24
N PRO A 160 -0.55 -30.74 -11.55
CA PRO A 160 0.81 -30.23 -11.61
C PRO A 160 1.54 -30.62 -12.91
N ASP A 161 1.03 -31.61 -13.65
CA ASP A 161 1.65 -32.12 -14.87
C ASP A 161 1.12 -31.40 -16.14
N ASP A 162 0.08 -30.57 -16.00
CA ASP A 162 -0.47 -29.76 -17.08
C ASP A 162 0.22 -28.38 -17.10
N ASP A 163 1.06 -28.17 -18.11
CA ASP A 163 1.86 -26.96 -18.32
C ASP A 163 1.10 -25.91 -19.17
N CYS A 164 -0.21 -25.77 -18.95
CA CYS A 164 -1.01 -24.81 -19.71
C CYS A 164 -0.74 -23.34 -19.30
N GLY A 165 0.09 -23.15 -18.26
CA GLY A 165 0.48 -21.87 -17.68
C GLY A 165 -0.63 -21.18 -16.91
N GLU A 166 -1.63 -21.93 -16.44
CA GLU A 166 -2.75 -21.42 -15.65
C GLU A 166 -2.60 -21.79 -14.18
N TYR A 167 -2.91 -20.84 -13.30
CA TYR A 167 -2.78 -21.01 -11.87
C TYR A 167 -4.04 -20.55 -11.16
N SER A 168 -4.46 -21.30 -10.14
CA SER A 168 -5.43 -20.81 -9.16
C SER A 168 -4.85 -19.57 -8.49
N CYS A 169 -5.65 -18.53 -8.29
CA CYS A 169 -5.14 -17.28 -7.72
C CYS A 169 -6.19 -16.57 -6.86
N VAL A 170 -5.68 -15.67 -6.03
CA VAL A 170 -6.47 -14.67 -5.32
C VAL A 170 -6.05 -13.29 -5.81
N GLN A 171 -6.99 -12.53 -6.34
CA GLN A 171 -6.79 -11.09 -6.54
C GLN A 171 -7.39 -10.33 -5.36
N ARG A 172 -6.60 -9.56 -4.63
CA ARG A 172 -7.05 -8.80 -3.45
C ARG A 172 -7.19 -7.31 -3.78
N GLU A 173 -8.09 -6.64 -3.07
CA GLU A 173 -8.25 -5.18 -3.09
C GLU A 173 -8.39 -4.66 -1.66
N TRP A 174 -7.69 -3.57 -1.35
CA TRP A 174 -7.79 -2.85 -0.08
C TRP A 174 -8.31 -1.43 -0.30
N LYS A 175 -9.31 -1.04 0.47
CA LYS A 175 -10.02 0.24 0.31
C LYS A 175 -10.34 0.86 1.67
N LEU A 176 -10.41 2.18 1.72
CA LEU A 176 -10.87 2.91 2.91
C LEU A 176 -12.37 3.19 2.78
N GLU A 177 -13.10 3.20 3.90
CA GLU A 177 -14.55 3.42 3.89
C GLU A 177 -14.91 4.81 3.36
N GLU A 178 -14.10 5.81 3.71
CA GLU A 178 -14.23 7.19 3.28
C GLU A 178 -13.84 7.41 1.81
N PHE A 179 -13.10 6.45 1.21
CA PHE A 179 -12.65 6.49 -0.18
C PHE A 179 -12.91 5.13 -0.85
N PRO A 180 -14.18 4.73 -1.01
CA PRO A 180 -14.55 3.36 -1.41
C PRO A 180 -14.19 3.03 -2.86
N ASP A 181 -13.94 4.05 -3.68
CA ASP A 181 -13.65 3.89 -5.10
C ASP A 181 -12.14 3.85 -5.40
N ILE A 182 -11.30 4.15 -4.41
CA ILE A 182 -9.86 4.29 -4.59
C ILE A 182 -9.13 3.20 -3.80
N GLU A 183 -8.20 2.53 -4.47
CA GLU A 183 -7.34 1.53 -3.85
C GLU A 183 -6.33 2.21 -2.92
N ILE A 184 -5.99 1.56 -1.80
CA ILE A 184 -5.23 2.20 -0.73
C ILE A 184 -3.77 2.51 -1.09
N ILE A 185 -3.11 1.74 -1.96
CA ILE A 185 -1.78 2.04 -2.50
C ILE A 185 -1.84 3.28 -3.39
N ASP A 186 -2.89 3.41 -4.22
CA ASP A 186 -3.10 4.61 -5.02
C ASP A 186 -3.33 5.84 -4.12
N LEU A 187 -4.13 5.71 -3.05
CA LEU A 187 -4.34 6.76 -2.04
C LEU A 187 -3.03 7.14 -1.35
N ALA A 188 -2.23 6.16 -0.93
CA ALA A 188 -0.96 6.38 -0.26
C ALA A 188 0.04 7.08 -1.19
N THR A 189 0.12 6.65 -2.45
CA THR A 189 0.95 7.26 -3.49
C THR A 189 0.54 8.73 -3.69
N HIS A 190 -0.75 9.01 -3.81
CA HIS A 190 -1.24 10.37 -3.98
C HIS A 190 -0.99 11.26 -2.76
N ALA A 191 -1.22 10.74 -1.55
CA ALA A 191 -0.93 11.46 -0.31
C ALA A 191 0.57 11.77 -0.16
N TRP A 192 1.43 10.83 -0.57
CA TRP A 192 2.87 11.05 -0.62
C TRP A 192 3.23 12.16 -1.60
N GLU A 193 2.65 12.20 -2.80
CA GLU A 193 2.90 13.26 -3.80
C GLU A 193 2.53 14.65 -3.27
N ILE A 194 1.40 14.77 -2.57
CA ILE A 194 0.96 16.04 -1.96
C ILE A 194 1.95 16.51 -0.90
N VAL A 195 2.40 15.61 -0.01
CA VAL A 195 3.36 15.97 1.06
C VAL A 195 4.75 16.22 0.49
N ALA A 196 5.16 15.48 -0.54
CA ALA A 196 6.38 15.75 -1.28
C ALA A 196 6.35 17.16 -1.86
N GLU A 197 5.26 17.58 -2.50
CA GLU A 197 5.16 18.94 -3.04
C GLU A 197 5.36 20.01 -1.96
N ALA A 198 4.79 19.83 -0.76
CA ALA A 198 5.00 20.75 0.36
C ALA A 198 6.49 20.88 0.78
N LEU A 199 7.23 19.76 0.81
CA LEU A 199 8.67 19.77 1.08
C LEU A 199 9.44 20.47 -0.05
N PHE A 200 9.12 20.15 -1.31
CA PHE A 200 9.79 20.72 -2.47
C PHE A 200 9.49 22.21 -2.65
N GLU A 201 8.28 22.68 -2.35
CA GLU A 201 7.94 24.10 -2.31
C GLU A 201 8.77 24.84 -1.25
N THR A 202 8.94 24.24 -0.06
CA THR A 202 9.81 24.79 0.99
C THR A 202 11.26 24.86 0.52
N ALA A 203 11.77 23.80 -0.10
CA ALA A 203 13.13 23.79 -0.65
C ALA A 203 13.32 24.85 -1.76
N ARG A 204 12.31 25.01 -2.64
CA ARG A 204 12.29 26.05 -3.69
C ARG A 204 12.31 27.45 -3.09
N PHE A 205 11.54 27.69 -2.03
CA PHE A 205 11.55 28.97 -1.32
C PHE A 205 12.93 29.29 -0.72
N LEU A 206 13.62 28.28 -0.21
CA LEU A 206 15.00 28.42 0.28
C LEU A 206 16.05 28.55 -0.83
N GLY A 207 15.64 28.53 -2.10
CA GLY A 207 16.50 28.76 -3.27
C GLY A 207 16.98 27.49 -3.98
N ALA A 208 16.48 26.31 -3.61
CA ALA A 208 16.84 25.07 -4.29
C ALA A 208 16.11 24.92 -5.63
N LYS A 209 16.81 24.36 -6.62
CA LYS A 209 16.27 23.95 -7.92
C LYS A 209 16.33 22.43 -8.01
N LEU A 210 15.43 21.76 -7.30
CA LEU A 210 15.36 20.30 -7.25
C LEU A 210 14.30 19.79 -8.22
N ILE A 211 14.52 18.58 -8.75
CA ILE A 211 13.52 17.86 -9.53
C ILE A 211 12.75 16.99 -8.54
N GLN A 212 11.44 17.17 -8.50
CA GLN A 212 10.58 16.36 -7.66
C GLN A 212 10.53 14.91 -8.19
N PRO A 213 10.85 13.90 -7.36
CA PRO A 213 10.69 12.51 -7.75
C PRO A 213 9.20 12.19 -7.94
N LYS A 214 8.92 11.38 -8.96
CA LYS A 214 7.62 10.73 -9.12
C LYS A 214 7.79 9.28 -8.73
N LEU A 215 6.86 8.76 -7.94
CA LEU A 215 6.86 7.35 -7.59
C LEU A 215 6.67 6.51 -8.86
N GLU A 216 7.49 5.50 -9.02
CA GLU A 216 7.31 4.53 -10.10
C GLU A 216 6.01 3.77 -9.88
N LYS A 217 5.16 3.76 -10.92
CA LYS A 217 3.90 3.02 -10.88
C LYS A 217 4.16 1.55 -11.16
N THR A 218 4.20 0.76 -10.10
CA THR A 218 4.15 -0.70 -10.20
C THR A 218 2.77 -1.12 -10.75
N PRO A 219 2.69 -1.95 -11.82
CA PRO A 219 1.42 -2.50 -12.29
C PRO A 219 0.67 -3.18 -11.15
N LYS A 220 -0.65 -2.95 -11.04
CA LYS A 220 -1.47 -3.50 -9.95
C LYS A 220 -1.41 -5.02 -9.89
N ASP A 221 -1.46 -5.66 -11.05
CA ASP A 221 -1.41 -7.12 -11.16
C ASP A 221 -0.13 -7.73 -10.56
N ASP A 222 0.96 -6.97 -10.46
CA ASP A 222 2.23 -7.46 -9.92
C ASP A 222 2.19 -7.62 -8.39
N TYR A 223 1.23 -7.01 -7.69
CA TYR A 223 1.08 -7.13 -6.23
C TYR A 223 -0.33 -7.47 -5.75
N GLN A 224 -1.36 -7.30 -6.59
CA GLN A 224 -2.74 -7.64 -6.22
C GLN A 224 -3.07 -9.11 -6.42
N ILE A 225 -2.29 -9.85 -7.23
CA ILE A 225 -2.55 -11.24 -7.57
C ILE A 225 -1.52 -12.13 -6.89
N GLU A 226 -2.02 -13.07 -6.10
CA GLU A 226 -1.23 -14.18 -5.57
C GLU A 226 -1.68 -15.46 -6.26
N ALA A 227 -0.76 -16.05 -7.03
CA ALA A 227 -0.97 -17.32 -7.71
C ALA A 227 -0.48 -18.47 -6.82
N TYR A 228 -1.22 -19.57 -6.83
CA TYR A 228 -0.92 -20.77 -6.06
C TYR A 228 -0.53 -21.91 -7.00
N HIS A 229 0.51 -22.63 -6.62
CA HIS A 229 0.99 -23.78 -7.38
C HIS A 229 -0.06 -24.90 -7.38
N PRO A 230 -0.29 -25.62 -8.48
CA PRO A 230 -1.37 -26.62 -8.58
C PRO A 230 -1.23 -27.74 -7.53
N GLN A 231 0.00 -28.18 -7.30
CA GLN A 231 0.33 -29.14 -6.24
C GLN A 231 -0.12 -28.68 -4.85
N TRP A 232 0.11 -27.40 -4.51
CA TRP A 232 -0.30 -26.85 -3.21
C TRP A 232 -1.83 -26.82 -3.09
N VAL A 233 -2.52 -26.42 -4.17
CA VAL A 233 -4.00 -26.37 -4.20
C VAL A 233 -4.58 -27.76 -3.98
N LYS A 234 -4.01 -28.78 -4.65
CA LYS A 234 -4.40 -30.18 -4.49
C LYS A 234 -4.20 -30.68 -3.06
N GLU A 235 -3.05 -30.39 -2.45
CA GLU A 235 -2.78 -30.74 -1.05
C GLU A 235 -3.80 -30.11 -0.09
N GLN A 236 -4.14 -28.83 -0.28
CA GLN A 236 -5.17 -28.17 0.54
C GLN A 236 -6.55 -28.79 0.33
N TYR A 237 -6.88 -29.16 -0.91
CA TYR A 237 -8.15 -29.83 -1.23
C TYR A 237 -8.25 -31.19 -0.52
N ASP A 238 -7.23 -32.03 -0.66
CA ASP A 238 -7.21 -33.38 -0.08
C ASP A 238 -7.23 -33.36 1.45
N ASP A 239 -6.46 -32.46 2.08
CA ASP A 239 -6.46 -32.27 3.54
C ASP A 239 -7.86 -31.85 4.03
N LEU A 240 -8.47 -30.84 3.40
CA LEU A 240 -9.80 -30.38 3.81
C LEU A 240 -10.89 -31.43 3.56
N ALA A 241 -10.80 -32.19 2.47
CA ALA A 241 -11.75 -33.26 2.16
C ALA A 241 -11.69 -34.38 3.21
N SER A 242 -10.49 -34.73 3.68
CA SER A 242 -10.31 -35.76 4.71
C SER A 242 -10.91 -35.37 6.07
N ARG A 243 -11.05 -34.08 6.36
CA ARG A 243 -11.59 -33.56 7.64
C ARG A 243 -13.11 -33.42 7.67
N ILE A 244 -13.75 -33.41 6.49
CA ILE A 244 -15.20 -33.18 6.34
C ILE A 244 -15.98 -34.50 6.16
N GLN A 245 -15.28 -35.59 5.81
CA GLN A 245 -15.80 -36.95 5.79
C GLN A 245 -15.97 -37.50 7.21
#